data_AF-A0AAN9MJ06-F1
#
_entry.id   AF-A0AAN9MJ06-F1
#
_cell.length_a   1.000
_cell.length_b   1.000
_cell.length_c   1.000
_cell.angle_alpha   90.00
_cell.angle_beta   90.00
_cell.angle_gamma   90.00
#
_symmetry.space_group_name_H-M   'P 1'
#
loop_
_entity.id
_entity.type
_entity.pdbx_description
1 polymer ?
#
loop_
_entity_poly.entity_id
_entity_poly.type
_entity_poly.pdbx_seq_one_letter_code
_entity_poly.pdbx_strand_id
1 'polypeptide(L)'
;MIQSLAQKFSWLDILVGLEQFFHCARSRVDSAKLQRTLEDYARHQDEHQADKFVLETTKSMLHRKVHTLDIALEATKDEISQGFLDGFSVALVQFQAIYPDLDTSSFDPFKIVMDGNIFNE
;
A
#
# COMPACT_ATOMS: atom_id res chain seq x y z
N MET A 1 -42.89 44.04 57.49
CA MET A 1 -41.45 43.72 57.36
C MET A 1 -41.20 42.21 57.25
N ILE A 2 -41.82 41.36 58.10
CA ILE A 2 -41.65 39.89 58.09
C ILE A 2 -42.18 39.20 56.82
N GLN A 3 -43.33 39.62 56.27
CA GLN A 3 -43.87 39.06 55.01
C GLN A 3 -42.96 39.29 53.79
N SER A 4 -42.24 40.41 53.74
CA SER A 4 -41.30 40.70 52.65
C SER A 4 -40.04 39.83 52.72
N LEU A 5 -39.58 39.48 53.92
CA LEU A 5 -38.48 38.55 54.13
C LEU A 5 -38.88 37.11 53.76
N ALA A 6 -40.06 36.64 54.18
CA ALA A 6 -40.57 35.31 53.82
C ALA A 6 -40.73 35.13 52.30
N GLN A 7 -41.21 36.17 51.60
CA GLN A 7 -41.32 36.14 50.15
C GLN A 7 -39.96 36.12 49.45
N LYS A 8 -38.95 36.85 49.98
CA LYS A 8 -37.57 36.80 49.48
C LYS A 8 -36.92 35.43 49.66
N PHE A 9 -37.15 34.76 50.80
CA PHE A 9 -36.66 33.39 51.03
C PHE A 9 -37.27 32.41 50.02
N SER A 10 -38.57 32.51 49.73
CA SER A 10 -39.24 31.67 48.73
C SER A 10 -38.67 31.84 47.31
N TRP A 11 -38.26 33.05 46.91
CA TRP A 11 -37.65 33.27 45.59
C TRP A 11 -36.23 32.71 45.47
N LEU A 12 -35.46 32.76 46.57
CA LEU A 12 -34.12 32.18 46.60
C LEU A 12 -34.16 30.66 46.44
N ASP A 13 -35.10 29.99 47.10
CA ASP A 13 -35.28 28.54 46.98
C ASP A 13 -35.67 28.12 45.56
N ILE A 14 -36.53 28.91 44.89
CA ILE A 14 -36.91 28.69 43.49
C ILE A 14 -35.71 28.86 42.56
N LEU A 15 -34.89 29.91 42.77
CA LEU A 15 -33.69 30.15 41.98
C LEU A 15 -32.67 29.02 42.13
N VAL A 16 -32.41 28.57 43.36
CA VAL A 16 -31.51 27.44 43.63
C VAL A 16 -32.03 26.14 42.98
N GLY A 17 -33.34 25.89 43.06
CA GLY A 17 -33.95 24.74 42.39
C GLY A 17 -33.82 24.78 40.87
N LEU A 18 -33.97 25.95 40.26
CA LEU A 18 -33.78 26.14 38.82
C LEU A 18 -32.33 25.95 38.40
N GLU A 19 -31.37 26.50 39.15
CA GLU A 19 -29.94 26.31 38.86
C GLU A 19 -29.54 24.82 38.92
N GLN A 20 -30.02 24.09 39.92
CA GLN A 20 -29.79 22.65 40.02
C GLN A 20 -30.42 21.88 38.86
N PHE A 21 -31.63 22.25 38.46
CA PHE A 21 -32.30 21.67 37.29
C PHE A 21 -31.52 21.91 36.00
N PHE A 22 -31.08 23.15 35.76
CA PHE A 22 -30.27 23.49 34.57
C PHE A 22 -28.93 22.75 34.58
N HIS A 23 -28.27 22.63 35.73
CA HIS A 23 -27.04 21.86 35.85
C HIS A 23 -27.25 20.38 35.53
N CYS A 24 -28.31 19.77 36.05
CA CYS A 24 -28.66 18.37 35.76
C CYS A 24 -29.04 18.16 34.29
N ALA A 25 -29.84 19.06 33.71
CA ALA A 25 -30.22 19.02 32.31
C ALA A 25 -29.00 19.13 31.39
N ARG A 26 -28.07 20.05 31.70
CA ARG A 26 -26.81 20.22 30.96
C ARG A 26 -25.91 18.98 31.06
N SER A 27 -25.73 18.45 32.27
CA SER A 27 -24.94 17.23 32.50
C SER A 27 -25.48 16.03 31.71
N ARG A 28 -26.80 15.87 31.62
CA ARG A 28 -27.43 14.81 30.80
C ARG A 28 -27.18 15.02 29.30
N VAL A 29 -27.28 16.25 28.80
CA VAL A 29 -27.00 16.58 27.40
C VAL A 29 -25.54 16.30 27.06
N ASP A 30 -24.62 16.69 27.94
CA ASP A 30 -23.18 16.47 27.72
C ASP A 30 -22.83 14.97 27.81
N SER A 31 -23.47 14.21 28.71
CA SER A 31 -23.36 12.75 28.76
C SER A 31 -23.85 12.08 27.47
N ALA A 32 -24.97 12.54 26.90
CA ALA A 32 -25.49 11.99 25.66
C ALA A 32 -24.58 12.29 24.45
N LYS A 33 -23.97 13.48 24.42
CA LYS A 33 -22.95 13.83 23.41
C LYS A 33 -21.71 12.95 23.54
N LEU A 34 -21.24 12.74 24.77
CA LEU A 34 -20.08 11.88 25.02
C LEU A 34 -20.37 10.45 24.56
N GLN A 35 -21.55 9.91 24.87
CA GLN A 35 -21.94 8.57 24.43
C GLN A 35 -21.95 8.45 22.90
N ARG A 36 -22.55 9.42 22.18
CA ARG A 36 -22.50 9.44 20.71
C ARG A 36 -21.07 9.51 20.17
N THR A 37 -20.23 10.33 20.79
CA THR A 37 -18.83 10.46 20.39
C THR A 37 -18.08 9.14 20.57
N LEU A 38 -18.37 8.39 21.64
CA LEU A 38 -17.79 7.06 21.87
C LEU A 38 -18.29 6.04 20.85
N GLU A 39 -19.58 6.05 20.52
CA GLU A 39 -20.17 5.18 19.49
C GLU A 39 -19.57 5.48 18.10
N ASP A 40 -19.45 6.76 17.75
CA ASP A 40 -18.82 7.19 16.49
C ASP A 40 -17.33 6.81 16.45
N TYR A 41 -16.61 6.97 17.56
CA TYR A 41 -15.21 6.55 17.66
C TYR A 41 -15.05 5.04 17.47
N ALA A 42 -15.89 4.23 18.13
CA ALA A 42 -15.88 2.79 17.97
C ALA A 42 -16.16 2.37 16.52
N ARG A 43 -17.15 2.99 15.87
CA ARG A 43 -17.44 2.75 14.45
C ARG A 43 -16.24 3.07 13.56
N HIS A 44 -15.61 4.22 13.76
CA HIS A 44 -14.43 4.60 12.96
C HIS A 44 -13.23 3.70 13.23
N GLN A 45 -13.08 3.19 14.45
CA GLN A 45 -12.04 2.21 14.76
C GLN A 45 -12.26 0.90 13.99
N ASP A 46 -13.49 0.41 13.93
CA ASP A 46 -13.86 -0.79 13.18
C ASP A 46 -13.66 -0.60 11.67
N GLU A 47 -14.11 0.54 11.12
CA GLU A 47 -13.89 0.92 9.72
C GLU A 47 -12.40 0.95 9.37
N HIS A 48 -11.59 1.62 10.20
CA HIS A 48 -10.15 1.70 9.98
C HIS A 48 -9.46 0.33 10.08
N GLN A 49 -9.94 -0.55 10.97
CA GLN A 49 -9.41 -1.91 11.07
C GLN A 49 -9.75 -2.74 9.82
N ALA A 50 -10.97 -2.61 9.29
CA ALA A 50 -11.36 -3.25 8.04
C ALA A 50 -10.54 -2.75 6.85
N ASP A 51 -10.37 -1.43 6.72
CA ASP A 51 -9.57 -0.82 5.67
C ASP A 51 -8.10 -1.27 5.73
N LYS A 52 -7.53 -1.30 6.94
CA LYS A 52 -6.17 -1.81 7.15
C LYS A 52 -6.03 -3.27 6.72
N PHE A 53 -7.02 -4.11 7.02
CA PHE A 53 -7.01 -5.51 6.61
C PHE A 53 -7.06 -5.65 5.08
N VAL A 54 -7.93 -4.89 4.41
CA VAL A 54 -8.03 -4.86 2.94
C VAL A 54 -6.73 -4.38 2.31
N LEU A 55 -6.13 -3.33 2.87
CA LEU A 55 -4.87 -2.78 2.38
C LEU A 55 -3.73 -3.79 2.48
N GLU A 56 -3.53 -4.41 3.65
CA GLU A 56 -2.46 -5.40 3.85
C GLU A 56 -2.67 -6.65 2.97
N THR A 57 -3.91 -7.08 2.79
CA THR A 57 -4.24 -8.20 1.90
C THR A 57 -3.90 -7.86 0.44
N THR A 58 -4.31 -6.68 -0.02
CA THR A 58 -4.01 -6.19 -1.37
C THR A 58 -2.51 -6.03 -1.59
N LYS A 59 -1.80 -5.47 -0.62
CA LYS A 59 -0.34 -5.31 -0.65
C LYS A 59 0.37 -6.66 -0.75
N SER A 60 -0.03 -7.64 0.05
CA SER A 60 0.54 -9.00 -0.01
C SER A 60 0.28 -9.66 -1.37
N MET A 61 -0.94 -9.52 -1.91
CA MET A 61 -1.28 -10.03 -3.23
C MET A 61 -0.42 -9.37 -4.33
N LEU A 62 -0.27 -8.05 -4.28
CA LEU A 62 0.52 -7.31 -5.27
C LEU A 62 1.99 -7.72 -5.22
N HIS A 63 2.57 -7.83 -4.02
CA HIS A 63 3.94 -8.29 -3.86
C HIS A 63 4.15 -9.70 -4.45
N ARG A 64 3.20 -10.62 -4.24
CA ARG A 64 3.27 -11.96 -4.84
C ARG A 64 3.23 -11.87 -6.37
N LYS A 65 2.32 -11.06 -6.93
CA LYS A 65 2.22 -10.87 -8.39
C LYS A 65 3.50 -10.31 -8.98
N VAL A 66 4.08 -9.27 -8.37
CA VAL A 66 5.35 -8.68 -8.82
C VAL A 66 6.45 -9.74 -8.80
N HIS A 67 6.59 -10.47 -7.70
CA HIS A 67 7.60 -11.51 -7.59
C HIS A 67 7.44 -12.63 -8.65
N THR A 68 6.21 -13.07 -8.92
CA THR A 68 5.94 -14.04 -9.99
C THR A 68 6.30 -13.50 -11.37
N LEU A 69 5.99 -12.23 -11.65
CA LEU A 69 6.33 -11.59 -12.91
C LEU A 69 7.84 -11.42 -13.07
N ASP A 70 8.56 -11.08 -12.00
CA ASP A 70 10.02 -10.97 -12.03
C ASP A 70 10.68 -12.33 -12.35
N ILE A 71 10.22 -13.41 -11.71
CA ILE A 71 10.70 -14.76 -12.01
C ILE A 71 10.39 -15.14 -13.47
N ALA A 72 9.17 -14.87 -13.94
CA ALA A 72 8.78 -15.19 -15.32
C ALA A 72 9.58 -14.36 -16.34
N LEU A 73 9.90 -13.10 -16.01
CA LEU A 73 10.71 -12.23 -16.85
C LEU A 73 12.14 -12.77 -16.99
N GLU A 74 12.78 -13.13 -15.88
CA GLU A 74 14.13 -13.70 -15.91
C GLU A 74 14.15 -15.05 -16.65
N ALA A 75 13.18 -15.94 -16.39
CA ALA A 75 13.06 -17.19 -17.14
C ALA A 75 12.89 -16.94 -18.66
N THR A 76 12.07 -15.96 -19.04
CA THR A 76 11.89 -15.61 -20.46
C THR A 76 13.15 -15.03 -21.08
N LYS A 77 13.92 -14.20 -20.35
CA LYS A 77 15.21 -13.69 -20.82
C LYS A 77 16.21 -14.82 -21.04
N ASP A 78 16.28 -15.77 -20.12
CA ASP A 78 17.15 -16.93 -20.23
C ASP A 78 16.76 -17.80 -21.43
N GLU A 79 15.47 -18.07 -21.62
CA GLU A 79 14.95 -18.82 -22.77
C GLU A 79 15.25 -18.15 -24.11
N ILE A 80 15.05 -16.83 -24.21
CA ILE A 80 15.36 -16.06 -25.42
C ILE A 80 16.87 -16.08 -25.70
N SER A 81 17.69 -15.89 -24.66
CA SER A 81 19.15 -15.89 -24.78
C SER A 81 19.64 -17.25 -25.24
N GLN A 82 19.13 -18.33 -24.64
CA GLN A 82 19.45 -19.69 -25.03
C GLN A 82 19.04 -19.97 -26.49
N GLY A 83 17.81 -19.61 -26.86
CA GLY A 83 17.32 -19.81 -28.23
C GLY A 83 18.13 -19.03 -29.28
N PHE A 84 18.57 -17.83 -28.94
CA PHE A 84 19.48 -17.05 -29.80
C PHE A 84 20.83 -17.75 -29.97
N LEU A 85 21.44 -18.21 -28.87
CA LEU A 85 22.74 -18.88 -28.89
C LEU A 85 22.70 -20.20 -29.65
N ASP A 86 21.64 -21.00 -29.45
CA ASP A 86 21.43 -22.26 -30.16
C ASP A 86 21.30 -21.99 -31.67
N GLY A 87 20.48 -21.00 -32.06
CA GLY A 87 20.31 -20.61 -33.46
C GLY A 87 21.60 -20.08 -34.09
N PHE A 88 22.33 -19.24 -33.37
CA PHE A 88 23.61 -18.69 -33.81
C PHE A 88 24.66 -19.79 -33.99
N SER A 89 24.76 -20.72 -33.04
CA SER A 89 25.68 -21.87 -33.10
C SER A 89 25.38 -22.76 -34.32
N VAL A 90 24.11 -23.08 -34.57
CA VAL A 90 23.71 -23.85 -35.76
C VAL A 90 24.07 -23.12 -37.05
N ALA A 91 23.82 -21.81 -37.13
CA ALA A 91 24.18 -21.00 -38.29
C ALA A 91 25.70 -20.97 -38.52
N LEU A 92 26.50 -20.88 -37.46
CA LEU A 92 27.95 -20.88 -37.52
C LEU A 92 28.49 -22.22 -38.05
N VAL A 93 27.95 -23.35 -37.58
CA VAL A 93 28.29 -24.69 -38.07
C VAL A 93 27.95 -24.81 -39.56
N GLN A 94 26.79 -24.31 -40.00
CA GLN A 94 26.42 -24.30 -41.42
C GLN A 94 27.36 -23.43 -42.26
N PHE A 95 27.77 -22.28 -41.74
CA PHE A 95 28.72 -21.39 -42.41
C PHE A 95 30.09 -22.07 -42.61
N GLN A 96 30.63 -22.70 -41.56
CA GLN A 96 31.89 -23.44 -41.62
C GLN A 96 31.84 -24.62 -42.61
N ALA A 97 30.68 -25.27 -42.76
CA ALA A 97 30.53 -26.35 -43.73
C ALA A 97 30.61 -25.86 -45.19
N ILE A 98 30.16 -24.63 -45.47
CA ILE A 98 30.23 -24.01 -46.80
C ILE A 98 31.60 -23.39 -47.05
N TYR A 99 32.22 -22.81 -46.02
CA TYR A 99 33.49 -22.09 -46.10
C TYR A 99 34.49 -22.61 -45.05
N PRO A 100 35.09 -23.79 -45.26
CA PRO A 100 35.93 -24.45 -44.24
C PRO A 100 37.26 -23.73 -43.95
N ASP A 101 37.75 -22.92 -44.90
CA ASP A 101 39.04 -22.22 -44.79
C ASP A 101 38.92 -20.81 -44.16
N LEU A 102 37.70 -20.36 -43.87
CA LEU A 102 37.45 -19.04 -43.28
C LEU A 102 37.52 -19.11 -41.75
N ASP A 103 38.36 -18.26 -41.16
CA ASP A 103 38.45 -18.16 -39.70
C ASP A 103 37.16 -17.55 -39.12
N THR A 104 36.49 -18.33 -38.29
CA THR A 104 35.26 -17.93 -37.60
C THR A 104 35.49 -17.49 -36.15
N SER A 105 36.74 -17.39 -35.69
CA SER A 105 37.08 -17.00 -34.31
C SER A 105 36.56 -15.62 -33.91
N SER A 106 36.26 -14.77 -34.90
CA SER A 106 35.64 -13.46 -34.72
C SER A 106 34.12 -13.50 -34.50
N PHE A 107 33.45 -14.61 -34.83
CA PHE A 107 31.99 -14.76 -34.69
C PHE A 107 31.60 -15.25 -33.29
N ASP A 108 32.06 -14.53 -32.26
CA ASP A 108 31.62 -14.75 -30.89
C ASP A 108 30.40 -13.85 -30.62
N PRO A 109 29.22 -14.41 -30.35
CA PRO A 109 28.00 -13.64 -30.14
C PRO A 109 28.04 -12.76 -28.88
N PHE A 110 29.02 -12.98 -27.99
CA PHE A 110 29.20 -12.20 -26.77
C PHE A 110 30.28 -11.12 -26.89
N LYS A 111 31.03 -11.06 -27.99
CA LYS A 111 32.03 -10.01 -28.16
C LYS A 111 31.35 -8.66 -28.41
N ILE A 112 31.73 -7.68 -27.61
CA ILE A 112 31.24 -6.32 -27.74
C ILE A 112 31.97 -5.65 -28.90
N VAL A 113 31.23 -5.17 -29.89
CA VAL A 113 31.78 -4.36 -30.98
C VAL A 113 31.58 -2.89 -30.66
N MET A 114 32.68 -2.17 -30.42
CA MET A 114 32.70 -0.72 -30.30
C MET A 114 33.65 -0.14 -31.36
N ASP A 115 33.16 0.83 -32.15
CA ASP A 115 33.94 1.55 -33.17
C ASP A 115 34.75 0.65 -34.12
N GLY A 116 34.15 -0.46 -34.57
CA GLY A 116 34.79 -1.40 -35.50
C GLY A 116 35.87 -2.29 -34.88
N ASN A 117 36.13 -2.16 -33.59
CA ASN A 117 37.02 -3.03 -32.83
C ASN A 117 36.21 -4.02 -32.00
N ILE A 118 36.66 -5.26 -32.00
CA ILE A 118 36.06 -6.36 -31.25
C ILE A 118 36.79 -6.46 -29.90
N PHE A 119 36.07 -6.24 -28.80
CA PHE A 119 36.60 -6.37 -27.44
C PHE A 119 36.16 -7.70 -26.85
N ASN A 120 37.10 -8.40 -26.22
CA ASN A 120 36.78 -9.48 -25.29
C ASN A 120 36.60 -8.82 -23.91
N GLU A 121 35.52 -9.19 -23.20
CA GLU A 121 35.31 -8.78 -21.81
C GLU A 121 36.43 -9.31 -20.89
#